data_AF-A0A7S0GGE9-F1
#
_entry.id   AF-A0A7S0GGE9-F1
#
_cell.length_a   1.000
_cell.length_b   1.000
_cell.length_c   1.000
_cell.angle_alpha   90.00
_cell.angle_beta   90.00
_cell.angle_gamma   90.00
#
_symmetry.space_group_name_H-M   'P 1'
#
loop_
_entity.id
_entity.type
_entity.pdbx_description
1 polymer ?
#
loop_
_entity_poly.entity_id
_entity_poly.type
_entity_poly.pdbx_seq_one_letter_code
_entity_poly.pdbx_strand_id
1 'polypeptide(L)'
;RLRMAEEGLDGFAEVVATQAEYSDAICAAVVNTGLGPVSPNTVLLAWPNTWRTNGNIAYDFVSTLRGITNMKKAVIVFKGNPQTYPSTKFDFVDNGIIDVWWIVDDGGLVLLIPYLLLMSPVWKKSGRCTSRIRLFVVLSNVMENPDRLEIAVARHLERARIKISSVRVVDMSETTIANDMRGAQRRIAGDSWKTVGE
;
A
#
# COMPACT_ATOMS: atom_id res chain seq x y z
N ARG A 1 -14.18 22.68 -15.19
CA ARG A 1 -14.95 21.46 -14.84
C ARG A 1 -13.92 20.47 -14.29
N LEU A 2 -14.17 19.92 -13.10
CA LEU A 2 -13.14 19.29 -12.27
C LEU A 2 -12.62 18.01 -12.94
N ARG A 3 -11.30 17.87 -13.09
CA ARG A 3 -10.63 16.67 -13.64
C ARG A 3 -11.13 15.37 -13.00
N MET A 4 -11.54 15.42 -11.72
CA MET A 4 -12.19 14.32 -11.01
C MET A 4 -13.45 13.82 -11.72
N ALA A 5 -14.36 14.72 -12.12
CA ALA A 5 -15.57 14.35 -12.82
C ALA A 5 -15.29 13.77 -14.22
N GLU A 6 -14.25 14.29 -14.89
CA GLU A 6 -13.81 13.73 -16.17
C GLU A 6 -13.28 12.29 -16.00
N GLU A 7 -12.56 12.00 -14.92
CA GLU A 7 -12.04 10.65 -14.62
C GLU A 7 -13.07 9.72 -13.94
N GLY A 8 -14.32 10.19 -13.74
CA GLY A 8 -15.37 9.40 -13.09
C GLY A 8 -15.14 9.18 -11.59
N LEU A 9 -14.45 10.11 -10.93
CA LEU A 9 -14.18 10.08 -9.48
C LEU A 9 -15.16 10.95 -8.72
N ASP A 10 -15.98 10.34 -7.88
CA ASP A 10 -16.83 11.04 -6.92
C ASP A 10 -16.00 11.48 -5.72
N GLY A 11 -16.09 12.77 -5.36
CA GLY A 11 -15.38 13.28 -4.19
C GLY A 11 -15.37 14.81 -4.10
N PHE A 12 -14.54 15.30 -3.20
CA PHE A 12 -14.37 16.72 -2.91
C PHE A 12 -12.94 17.16 -3.22
N ALA A 13 -12.78 18.44 -3.55
CA ALA A 13 -11.47 19.06 -3.76
C ALA A 13 -11.24 20.11 -2.68
N GLU A 14 -10.08 20.05 -2.02
CA GLU A 14 -9.64 20.99 -1.00
C GLU A 14 -8.28 21.57 -1.44
N VAL A 15 -8.05 22.86 -1.18
CA VAL A 15 -6.77 23.52 -1.47
C VAL A 15 -6.26 24.14 -0.18
N VAL A 16 -5.09 23.70 0.26
CA VAL A 16 -4.40 24.23 1.44
C VAL A 16 -3.21 25.07 0.97
N ALA A 17 -3.23 26.36 1.33
CA ALA A 17 -2.10 27.25 1.13
C ALA A 17 -1.29 27.36 2.43
N THR A 18 0.04 27.26 2.33
CA THR A 18 0.93 27.41 3.48
C THR A 18 2.09 28.33 3.13
N GLN A 19 2.60 29.04 4.15
CA GLN A 19 3.90 29.71 4.12
C GLN A 19 5.00 28.85 4.74
N ALA A 20 4.63 27.74 5.38
CA ALA A 20 5.53 26.78 6.02
C ALA A 20 5.99 25.70 5.02
N GLU A 21 6.50 24.60 5.54
CA GLU A 21 6.97 23.47 4.74
C GLU A 21 5.82 22.71 4.06
N TYR A 22 6.15 22.02 2.97
CA TYR A 22 5.20 21.23 2.20
C TYR A 22 4.57 20.08 3.03
N SER A 23 5.36 19.50 3.93
CA SER A 23 4.95 18.45 4.87
C SER A 23 3.81 18.92 5.79
N ASP A 24 3.89 20.15 6.31
CA ASP A 24 2.88 20.75 7.18
C ASP A 24 1.57 20.99 6.44
N ALA A 25 1.63 21.45 5.19
CA ALA A 25 0.43 21.61 4.36
C ALA A 25 -0.30 20.29 4.14
N ILE A 26 0.42 19.20 3.82
CA ILE A 26 -0.20 17.89 3.65
C ILE A 26 -0.80 17.42 4.98
N CYS A 27 -0.08 17.58 6.10
CA CYS A 27 -0.59 17.15 7.40
C CYS A 27 -1.85 17.93 7.78
N ALA A 28 -1.85 19.26 7.60
CA ALA A 28 -3.02 20.09 7.82
C ALA A 28 -4.21 19.66 6.95
N ALA A 29 -3.98 19.37 5.67
CA ALA A 29 -5.02 18.83 4.79
C ALA A 29 -5.59 17.52 5.35
N VAL A 30 -4.72 16.55 5.70
CA VAL A 30 -5.17 15.24 6.20
C VAL A 30 -5.96 15.33 7.51
N VAL A 31 -5.61 16.27 8.41
CA VAL A 31 -6.34 16.51 9.67
C VAL A 31 -7.68 17.19 9.44
N ASN A 32 -7.70 18.20 8.56
CA ASN A 32 -8.88 19.05 8.34
C ASN A 32 -9.89 18.44 7.35
N THR A 33 -9.43 17.56 6.45
CA THR A 33 -10.32 16.85 5.54
C THR A 33 -11.19 15.85 6.30
N GLY A 34 -12.50 16.02 6.15
CA GLY A 34 -13.51 15.14 6.73
C GLY A 34 -14.77 15.92 7.07
N LEU A 35 -15.85 15.20 7.36
CA LEU A 35 -17.08 15.80 7.86
C LEU A 35 -17.62 14.96 9.01
N GLY A 36 -17.54 15.51 10.23
CA GLY A 36 -17.94 14.81 11.45
C GLY A 36 -17.16 13.50 11.64
N PRO A 37 -17.82 12.33 11.77
CA PRO A 37 -17.13 11.06 11.98
C PRO A 37 -16.42 10.54 10.71
N VAL A 38 -16.73 11.08 9.53
CA VAL A 38 -16.13 10.65 8.27
C VAL A 38 -14.81 11.37 8.08
N SER A 39 -13.70 10.65 8.26
CA SER A 39 -12.34 11.12 7.94
C SER A 39 -11.63 10.11 7.03
N PRO A 40 -10.70 10.55 6.17
CA PRO A 40 -9.90 9.64 5.35
C PRO A 40 -9.17 8.61 6.23
N ASN A 41 -9.13 7.34 5.83
CA ASN A 41 -8.36 6.30 6.53
C ASN A 41 -7.05 5.95 5.81
N THR A 42 -6.91 6.39 4.55
CA THR A 42 -5.77 6.12 3.68
C THR A 42 -5.38 7.40 2.96
N VAL A 43 -4.09 7.73 2.97
CA VAL A 43 -3.52 8.83 2.21
C VAL A 43 -2.75 8.27 1.02
N LEU A 44 -3.08 8.79 -0.16
CA LEU A 44 -2.44 8.42 -1.41
C LEU A 44 -1.43 9.48 -1.83
N LEU A 45 -0.17 9.09 -2.00
CA LEU A 45 0.92 9.99 -2.39
C LEU A 45 1.61 9.52 -3.67
N ALA A 46 2.16 10.46 -4.43
CA ALA A 46 3.06 10.15 -5.54
C ALA A 46 4.51 10.03 -5.03
N TRP A 47 5.29 9.16 -5.65
CA TRP A 47 6.73 9.06 -5.39
C TRP A 47 7.45 10.35 -5.82
N PRO A 48 8.36 10.91 -4.99
CA PRO A 48 9.08 12.13 -5.33
C PRO A 48 10.18 11.87 -6.37
N ASN A 49 9.85 11.79 -7.66
CA ASN A 49 10.80 11.36 -8.70
C ASN A 49 12.13 12.15 -8.75
N THR A 50 12.14 13.43 -8.34
CA THR A 50 13.30 14.34 -8.34
C THR A 50 14.10 14.34 -7.03
N TRP A 51 13.83 13.43 -6.10
CA TRP A 51 14.48 13.38 -4.79
C TRP A 51 16.02 13.24 -4.85
N ARG A 52 16.55 12.63 -5.92
CA ARG A 52 18.00 12.45 -6.12
C ARG A 52 18.74 13.74 -6.47
N THR A 53 18.05 14.68 -7.11
CA THR A 53 18.63 15.97 -7.52
C THR A 53 18.40 17.04 -6.48
N ASN A 54 17.39 16.89 -5.61
CA ASN A 54 17.08 17.82 -4.54
C ASN A 54 16.80 17.06 -3.24
N GLY A 55 17.77 17.08 -2.32
CA GLY A 55 17.68 16.40 -1.03
C GLY A 55 16.55 16.91 -0.13
N ASN A 56 16.13 18.17 -0.27
CA ASN A 56 15.03 18.73 0.52
C ASN A 56 13.71 18.01 0.23
N ILE A 57 13.48 17.62 -1.04
CA ILE A 57 12.27 16.87 -1.43
C ILE A 57 12.25 15.50 -0.73
N ALA A 58 13.40 14.85 -0.57
CA ALA A 58 13.49 13.58 0.14
C ALA A 58 13.16 13.76 1.64
N TYR A 59 13.69 14.83 2.25
CA TYR A 59 13.40 15.17 3.64
C TYR A 59 11.92 15.47 3.84
N ASP A 60 11.34 16.36 3.03
CA ASP A 60 9.92 16.73 3.08
C ASP A 60 9.01 15.51 2.90
N PHE A 61 9.34 14.61 1.98
CA PHE A 61 8.59 13.38 1.76
C PHE A 61 8.64 12.46 2.98
N VAL A 62 9.81 12.25 3.58
CA VAL A 62 9.95 11.43 4.81
C VAL A 62 9.22 12.09 5.99
N SER A 63 9.33 13.41 6.15
CA SER A 63 8.60 14.16 7.17
C SER A 63 7.08 14.05 6.98
N THR A 64 6.61 14.10 5.74
CA THR A 64 5.20 13.87 5.39
C THR A 64 4.76 12.45 5.78
N LEU A 65 5.54 11.42 5.45
CA LEU A 65 5.24 10.03 5.82
C LEU A 65 5.16 9.86 7.35
N ARG A 66 6.08 10.48 8.09
CA ARG A 66 6.06 10.48 9.56
C ARG A 66 4.81 11.16 10.10
N GLY A 67 4.45 12.33 9.59
CA GLY A 67 3.23 13.04 9.96
C GLY A 67 1.98 12.17 9.76
N ILE A 68 1.84 11.55 8.59
CA ILE A 68 0.67 10.70 8.28
C ILE A 68 0.64 9.45 9.16
N THR A 69 1.79 8.83 9.41
CA THR A 69 1.88 7.64 10.27
C THR A 69 1.49 7.98 11.71
N ASN A 70 1.91 9.15 12.23
CA ASN A 70 1.53 9.63 13.56
C ASN A 70 0.02 9.88 13.68
N MET A 71 -0.65 10.21 12.57
CA MET A 71 -2.12 10.33 12.49
C MET A 71 -2.84 8.97 12.36
N LYS A 72 -2.12 7.85 12.43
CA LYS A 72 -2.64 6.48 12.33
C LYS A 72 -3.45 6.24 11.05
N LYS A 73 -3.05 6.87 9.94
CA LYS A 73 -3.63 6.64 8.62
C LYS A 73 -2.76 5.68 7.82
N ALA A 74 -3.38 4.84 6.99
CA ALA A 74 -2.64 4.05 6.02
C ALA A 74 -2.02 4.98 4.96
N VAL A 75 -0.85 4.61 4.43
CA VAL A 75 -0.21 5.35 3.34
C VAL A 75 0.01 4.42 2.17
N ILE A 76 -0.36 4.87 0.99
CA ILE A 76 -0.07 4.20 -0.28
C ILE A 76 0.72 5.16 -1.15
N VAL A 77 1.89 4.72 -1.61
CA VAL A 77 2.77 5.52 -2.46
C VAL A 77 2.79 4.95 -3.87
N PHE A 78 2.34 5.73 -4.85
CA PHE A 78 2.44 5.38 -6.26
C PHE A 78 3.81 5.77 -6.81
N LYS A 79 4.62 4.76 -7.12
CA LYS A 79 5.91 4.92 -7.77
C LYS A 79 5.82 4.47 -9.22
N GLY A 80 6.17 5.36 -10.15
CA GLY A 80 6.17 5.08 -11.56
C GLY A 80 5.88 6.33 -12.37
N ASN A 81 5.76 6.18 -13.67
CA ASN A 81 5.34 7.26 -14.53
C ASN A 81 3.79 7.31 -14.57
N PRO A 82 3.14 8.42 -14.17
CA PRO A 82 1.70 8.58 -14.28
C PRO A 82 1.13 8.30 -15.68
N GLN A 83 1.89 8.59 -16.74
CA GLN A 83 1.47 8.35 -18.12
C GLN A 83 1.46 6.87 -18.54
N THR A 84 2.10 6.00 -17.75
CA THR A 84 2.14 4.55 -18.03
C THR A 84 1.00 3.76 -17.39
N TYR A 85 0.23 4.39 -16.49
CA TYR A 85 -0.92 3.71 -15.89
C TYR A 85 -2.10 3.69 -16.87
N PRO A 86 -2.86 2.58 -16.90
CA PRO A 86 -4.01 2.46 -17.78
C PRO A 86 -5.09 3.47 -17.41
N SER A 87 -5.66 4.14 -18.41
CA SER A 87 -6.79 5.05 -18.27
C SER A 87 -8.10 4.29 -18.25
N THR A 88 -8.99 4.68 -17.34
CA THR A 88 -10.34 4.10 -17.17
C THR A 88 -11.21 4.19 -18.43
N LYS A 89 -10.92 5.11 -19.35
CA LYS A 89 -11.79 5.40 -20.50
C LYS A 89 -11.51 4.55 -21.73
N PHE A 90 -10.27 4.12 -21.92
CA PHE A 90 -9.82 3.54 -23.19
C PHE A 90 -8.99 2.27 -23.02
N ASP A 91 -8.42 2.06 -21.82
CA ASP A 91 -7.50 0.96 -21.60
C ASP A 91 -8.18 -0.21 -20.90
N PHE A 92 -7.79 -1.40 -21.31
CA PHE A 92 -8.10 -2.63 -20.64
C PHE A 92 -6.83 -3.47 -20.59
N VAL A 93 -6.54 -4.03 -19.41
CA VAL A 93 -5.33 -4.84 -19.24
C VAL A 93 -5.65 -6.27 -19.63
N ASP A 94 -5.21 -6.68 -20.83
CA ASP A 94 -5.29 -8.07 -21.26
C ASP A 94 -4.14 -8.89 -20.65
N ASN A 95 -4.46 -10.08 -20.14
CA ASN A 95 -3.52 -10.99 -19.48
C ASN A 95 -2.62 -10.35 -18.41
N GLY A 96 -3.13 -9.32 -17.72
CA GLY A 96 -2.42 -8.60 -16.68
C GLY A 96 -1.96 -9.48 -15.54
N ILE A 97 -0.78 -9.18 -15.00
CA ILE A 97 -0.26 -9.86 -13.81
C ILE A 97 -0.06 -8.82 -12.72
N ILE A 98 -0.70 -9.06 -11.58
CA ILE A 98 -0.51 -8.25 -10.37
C ILE A 98 0.35 -9.08 -9.42
N ASP A 99 1.61 -8.69 -9.28
CA ASP A 99 2.54 -9.32 -8.35
C ASP A 99 2.47 -8.63 -6.99
N VAL A 100 2.16 -9.43 -5.97
CA VAL A 100 2.03 -8.98 -4.59
C VAL A 100 3.17 -9.58 -3.79
N TRP A 101 4.06 -8.73 -3.30
CA TRP A 101 5.14 -9.12 -2.41
C TRP A 101 4.72 -8.90 -0.97
N TRP A 102 4.33 -9.98 -0.30
CA TRP A 102 3.94 -9.95 1.10
C TRP A 102 5.15 -10.24 1.96
N ILE A 103 5.73 -9.16 2.48
CA ILE A 103 7.02 -9.20 3.17
C ILE A 103 6.85 -9.00 4.69
N VAL A 104 5.90 -8.17 5.09
CA VAL A 104 5.59 -7.86 6.49
C VAL A 104 4.09 -7.95 6.67
N ASP A 105 3.66 -8.33 7.87
CA ASP A 105 2.25 -8.28 8.24
C ASP A 105 1.77 -6.82 8.34
N ASP A 106 0.84 -6.47 7.46
CA ASP A 106 0.23 -5.16 7.33
C ASP A 106 -1.28 -5.21 7.63
N GLY A 107 -1.75 -6.28 8.27
CA GLY A 107 -3.16 -6.52 8.54
C GLY A 107 -3.97 -6.89 7.30
N GLY A 108 -3.32 -7.23 6.18
CA GLY A 108 -3.96 -7.67 4.94
C GLY A 108 -4.26 -6.55 3.95
N LEU A 109 -3.80 -5.32 4.19
CA LEU A 109 -4.01 -4.19 3.28
C LEU A 109 -3.42 -4.47 1.88
N VAL A 110 -2.22 -5.04 1.81
CA VAL A 110 -1.50 -5.43 0.59
C VAL A 110 -2.25 -6.50 -0.21
N LEU A 111 -3.07 -7.33 0.44
CA LEU A 111 -3.96 -8.29 -0.23
C LEU A 111 -5.29 -7.64 -0.66
N LEU A 112 -5.77 -6.65 0.10
CA LEU A 112 -7.00 -5.92 -0.20
C LEU A 112 -6.88 -5.05 -1.46
N ILE A 113 -5.77 -4.31 -1.62
CA ILE A 113 -5.56 -3.44 -2.79
C ILE A 113 -5.71 -4.16 -4.14
N PRO A 114 -5.00 -5.27 -4.43
CA PRO A 114 -5.14 -5.98 -5.70
C PRO A 114 -6.53 -6.59 -5.87
N TYR A 115 -7.18 -6.98 -4.77
CA TYR A 115 -8.57 -7.45 -4.81
C TYR A 115 -9.54 -6.33 -5.24
N LEU A 116 -9.39 -5.11 -4.72
CA LEU A 116 -10.16 -3.95 -5.13
C LEU A 116 -9.86 -3.54 -6.58
N LEU A 117 -8.60 -3.62 -7.01
CA LEU A 117 -8.22 -3.35 -8.40
C LEU A 117 -8.97 -4.28 -9.37
N LEU A 118 -9.07 -5.57 -9.07
CA LEU A 118 -9.82 -6.53 -9.90
C LEU A 118 -11.34 -6.25 -9.98
N MET A 119 -11.89 -5.36 -9.16
CA MET A 119 -13.27 -4.90 -9.31
C MET A 119 -13.42 -3.80 -10.37
N SER A 120 -12.34 -3.05 -10.66
CA SER A 120 -12.34 -1.98 -11.65
C SER A 120 -12.50 -2.54 -13.08
N PRO A 121 -13.29 -1.90 -13.96
CA PRO A 121 -13.44 -2.31 -15.36
C PRO A 121 -12.10 -2.50 -16.10
N VAL A 122 -11.07 -1.72 -15.74
CA VAL A 122 -9.74 -1.76 -16.36
C VAL A 122 -9.03 -3.10 -16.13
N TRP A 123 -9.24 -3.70 -14.95
CA TRP A 123 -8.54 -4.91 -14.50
C TRP A 123 -9.47 -6.12 -14.35
N LYS A 124 -10.79 -5.94 -14.47
CA LYS A 124 -11.80 -6.96 -14.18
C LYS A 124 -11.67 -8.17 -15.09
N LYS A 125 -11.90 -9.35 -14.49
CA LYS A 125 -11.98 -10.63 -15.18
C LYS A 125 -13.35 -10.81 -15.88
N SER A 126 -13.61 -10.12 -16.99
CA SER A 126 -14.81 -10.40 -17.80
C SER A 126 -14.55 -10.32 -19.30
N GLY A 127 -14.88 -11.40 -20.00
CA GLY A 127 -14.90 -11.51 -21.47
C GLY A 127 -13.53 -11.47 -22.14
N ARG A 128 -12.86 -10.32 -22.10
CA ARG A 128 -11.58 -10.03 -22.78
C ARG A 128 -10.40 -9.76 -21.85
N CYS A 129 -10.63 -9.61 -20.54
CA CYS A 129 -9.57 -9.34 -19.58
C CYS A 129 -9.45 -10.49 -18.57
N THR A 130 -8.21 -10.89 -18.31
CA THR A 130 -7.83 -12.09 -17.54
C THR A 130 -6.77 -11.78 -16.50
N SER A 131 -6.81 -10.58 -15.92
CA SER A 131 -5.86 -10.18 -14.88
C SER A 131 -5.85 -11.17 -13.72
N ARG A 132 -4.65 -11.51 -13.25
CA ARG A 132 -4.43 -12.51 -12.21
C ARG A 132 -3.44 -12.01 -11.17
N ILE A 133 -3.68 -12.37 -9.93
CA ILE A 133 -2.81 -12.05 -8.80
C ILE A 133 -1.83 -13.21 -8.59
N ARG A 134 -0.55 -12.90 -8.42
CA ARG A 134 0.47 -13.82 -7.91
C ARG A 134 0.96 -13.30 -6.57
N LEU A 135 0.97 -14.16 -5.57
CA LEU A 135 1.41 -13.83 -4.22
C LEU A 135 2.79 -14.42 -3.97
N PHE A 136 3.73 -13.58 -3.58
CA PHE A 136 5.06 -13.95 -3.13
C PHE A 136 5.14 -13.68 -1.63
N VAL A 137 5.22 -14.74 -0.84
CA VAL A 137 5.32 -14.65 0.63
C VAL A 137 6.78 -14.77 1.00
N VAL A 138 7.34 -13.74 1.64
CA VAL A 138 8.75 -13.74 2.01
C VAL A 138 8.93 -14.34 3.41
N LEU A 139 9.75 -15.38 3.49
CA LEU A 139 10.17 -15.94 4.78
C LEU A 139 11.31 -15.10 5.35
N SER A 140 11.09 -14.62 6.56
CA SER A 140 12.09 -13.89 7.32
C SER A 140 12.68 -14.72 8.45
N ASN A 141 12.23 -15.94 8.72
CA ASN A 141 12.72 -16.79 9.79
C ASN A 141 13.18 -18.16 9.26
N VAL A 142 14.44 -18.51 9.50
CA VAL A 142 15.05 -19.79 9.08
C VAL A 142 14.32 -20.99 9.69
N MET A 143 13.67 -20.81 10.84
CA MET A 143 12.98 -21.89 11.56
C MET A 143 11.57 -22.17 11.03
N GLU A 144 11.03 -21.31 10.15
CA GLU A 144 9.70 -21.50 9.58
C GLU A 144 9.74 -22.48 8.41
N ASN A 145 8.78 -23.41 8.39
CA ASN A 145 8.68 -24.36 7.29
C ASN A 145 7.88 -23.73 6.12
N PRO A 146 8.47 -23.63 4.91
CA PRO A 146 7.83 -23.00 3.76
C PRO A 146 6.53 -23.68 3.33
N ASP A 147 6.49 -25.02 3.31
CA ASP A 147 5.31 -25.77 2.89
C ASP A 147 4.13 -25.53 3.83
N ARG A 148 4.40 -25.49 5.14
CA ARG A 148 3.37 -25.19 6.15
C ARG A 148 2.84 -23.78 6.00
N LEU A 149 3.71 -22.81 5.71
CA LEU A 149 3.32 -21.43 5.48
C LEU A 149 2.47 -21.30 4.22
N GLU A 150 2.85 -21.95 3.12
CA GLU A 150 2.08 -21.94 1.88
C GLU A 150 0.66 -22.46 2.09
N ILE A 151 0.50 -23.60 2.78
CA ILE A 151 -0.80 -24.17 3.12
C ILE A 151 -1.62 -23.22 4.00
N ALA A 152 -0.98 -22.62 5.01
CA ALA A 152 -1.65 -21.69 5.92
C ALA A 152 -2.16 -20.44 5.17
N VAL A 153 -1.34 -19.87 4.30
CA VAL A 153 -1.69 -18.71 3.46
C VAL A 153 -2.79 -19.07 2.47
N ALA A 154 -2.70 -20.21 1.78
CA ALA A 154 -3.74 -20.67 0.87
C ALA A 154 -5.11 -20.80 1.57
N ARG A 155 -5.13 -21.40 2.77
CA ARG A 155 -6.35 -21.52 3.59
C ARG A 155 -6.89 -20.16 4.05
N HIS A 156 -6.00 -19.21 4.39
CA HIS A 156 -6.41 -17.86 4.76
C HIS A 156 -7.09 -17.14 3.59
N LEU A 157 -6.50 -17.21 2.40
CA LEU A 157 -7.03 -16.60 1.17
C LEU A 157 -8.38 -17.21 0.76
N GLU A 158 -8.55 -18.52 0.92
CA GLU A 158 -9.82 -19.21 0.67
C GLU A 158 -10.94 -18.68 1.57
N ARG A 159 -10.66 -18.54 2.88
CA ARG A 159 -11.60 -17.97 3.85
C ARG A 159 -11.94 -16.51 3.52
N ALA A 160 -10.94 -15.73 3.09
CA ALA A 160 -11.11 -14.35 2.66
C ALA A 160 -11.79 -14.22 1.28
N ARG A 161 -12.02 -15.32 0.56
CA ARG A 161 -12.57 -15.38 -0.81
C ARG A 161 -11.76 -14.57 -1.84
N ILE A 162 -10.45 -14.42 -1.60
CA ILE A 162 -9.53 -13.73 -2.51
C ILE A 162 -8.97 -14.75 -3.50
N LYS A 163 -9.32 -14.61 -4.78
CA LYS A 163 -8.85 -15.51 -5.85
C LYS A 163 -7.42 -15.14 -6.27
N ILE A 164 -6.46 -15.93 -5.83
CA ILE A 164 -5.04 -15.82 -6.23
C ILE A 164 -4.69 -16.96 -7.20
N SER A 165 -3.91 -16.67 -8.25
CA SER A 165 -3.54 -17.65 -9.28
C SER A 165 -2.38 -18.54 -8.88
N SER A 166 -1.44 -18.03 -8.09
CA SER A 166 -0.32 -18.79 -7.54
C SER A 166 0.18 -18.14 -6.26
N VAL A 167 0.45 -18.96 -5.24
CA VAL A 167 1.21 -18.57 -4.06
C VAL A 167 2.62 -19.14 -4.22
N ARG A 168 3.64 -18.36 -3.92
CA ARG A 168 5.04 -18.78 -3.94
C ARG A 168 5.71 -18.30 -2.67
N VAL A 169 6.34 -19.21 -1.95
CA VAL A 169 7.17 -18.85 -0.80
C VAL A 169 8.57 -18.55 -1.29
N VAL A 170 9.10 -17.39 -0.91
CA VAL A 170 10.45 -16.93 -1.24
C VAL A 170 11.25 -16.88 0.03
N ASP A 171 12.26 -17.73 0.12
CA ASP A 171 13.15 -17.74 1.27
C ASP A 171 14.18 -16.60 1.16
N MET A 172 14.15 -15.70 2.13
CA MET A 172 15.13 -14.62 2.29
C MET A 172 15.74 -14.61 3.69
N SER A 173 15.64 -15.72 4.43
CA SER A 173 16.00 -15.78 5.85
C SER A 173 17.44 -15.37 6.16
N GLU A 174 18.35 -15.61 5.22
CA GLU A 174 19.79 -15.30 5.31
C GLU A 174 20.16 -13.87 4.86
N THR A 175 19.20 -13.08 4.40
CA THR A 175 19.47 -11.72 3.90
C THR A 175 19.50 -10.68 5.02
N THR A 176 20.17 -9.55 4.77
CA THR A 176 20.14 -8.37 5.66
C THR A 176 18.72 -7.83 5.85
N ILE A 177 17.88 -7.93 4.82
CA ILE A 177 16.46 -7.54 4.85
C ILE A 177 15.69 -8.34 5.91
N ALA A 178 15.90 -9.66 5.98
CA ALA A 178 15.27 -10.51 6.99
C ALA A 178 15.78 -10.19 8.41
N ASN A 179 17.06 -9.83 8.57
CA ASN A 179 17.58 -9.36 9.86
C ASN A 179 16.86 -8.11 10.35
N ASP A 180 16.70 -7.11 9.48
CA ASP A 180 16.03 -5.85 9.82
C ASP A 180 14.54 -6.07 10.15
N MET A 181 13.86 -6.98 9.45
CA MET A 181 12.47 -7.35 9.72
C MET A 181 12.30 -8.01 11.08
N ARG A 182 13.16 -9.00 11.40
CA ARG A 182 13.20 -9.62 12.73
C ARG A 182 13.49 -8.59 13.82
N GLY A 183 14.29 -7.57 13.52
CA GLY A 183 14.57 -6.44 14.42
C GLY A 183 13.35 -5.53 14.62
N ALA A 184 12.66 -5.18 13.54
CA ALA A 184 11.45 -4.34 13.58
C ALA A 184 10.30 -5.01 14.34
N GLN A 185 10.03 -6.29 14.06
CA GLN A 185 9.02 -7.07 14.79
C GLN A 185 9.32 -7.14 16.28
N ARG A 186 10.59 -7.30 16.67
CA ARG A 186 11.00 -7.28 18.09
C ARG A 186 10.77 -5.93 18.76
N ARG A 187 10.99 -4.80 18.06
CA ARG A 187 10.70 -3.47 18.61
C ARG A 187 9.20 -3.26 18.83
N ILE A 188 8.39 -3.61 17.83
CA ILE A 188 6.91 -3.51 17.91
C ILE A 188 6.37 -4.40 19.04
N ALA A 189 6.85 -5.64 19.13
CA ALA A 189 6.47 -6.53 20.22
C ALA A 189 6.95 -6.00 21.59
N GLY A 190 8.15 -5.45 21.68
CA GLY A 190 8.70 -4.87 22.91
C GLY A 190 7.92 -3.66 23.44
N ASP A 191 7.42 -2.79 22.55
CA ASP A 191 6.61 -1.63 22.92
C ASP A 191 5.19 -2.00 23.36
N SER A 192 4.66 -3.15 22.90
CA SER A 192 3.36 -3.67 23.33
C SER A 192 3.32 -4.13 24.79
N TRP A 193 4.45 -4.47 25.40
CA TRP A 193 4.53 -4.82 26.84
C TRP A 193 4.70 -3.61 27.76
N LYS A 194 5.18 -2.48 27.24
CA LYS A 194 5.36 -1.24 28.02
C LYS A 194 4.09 -0.41 28.14
N THR A 195 3.05 -0.71 27.37
CA THR A 195 1.78 0.05 27.36
C THR A 195 0.66 -0.59 28.19
N VAL A 196 0.94 -1.69 28.91
CA VAL A 196 -0.04 -2.39 29.77
C VAL A 196 0.30 -2.25 31.27
N GLY A 197 1.27 -1.40 31.61
CA GLY A 197 1.71 -1.19 32.98
C GLY A 197 2.11 0.25 33.24
N GLU A 198 1.13 1.16 33.17
CA GLU A 198 1.08 2.44 33.91
C GLU A 198 -0.36 2.96 33.91
#